data_AF-A0A2E5G879-F1
#
_entry.id   AF-A0A2E5G879-F1
#
_cell.length_a   1.000
_cell.length_b   1.000
_cell.length_c   1.000
_cell.angle_alpha   90.00
_cell.angle_beta   90.00
_cell.angle_gamma   90.00
#
_symmetry.space_group_name_H-M   'P 1'
#
loop_
_entity.id
_entity.type
_entity.pdbx_description
1 polymer ?
#
loop_
_entity_poly.entity_id
_entity_poly.type
_entity_poly.pdbx_seq_one_letter_code
_entity_poly.pdbx_strand_id
1 'polypeptide(L)'
;MIQIYACLFATASDLPSNHFAHTQYRQRIFRMTTHLDAIMESASNALSRMDYLQCEKHCIHALSMARKQANWPYYARILLPLQESRRQRRMIAAESTIRLGTTNLPHAPGQWTNQLAAGCIVITQPHRPTMARLIAEKMQDRFILALYAENTSDCPRWTLSSSPGSTITVTIDAPPRGCIDRWLKPDDRTKFNNKPPDQKATLSLPPVRLASVASNWFLDACEAMGDAALAQLAPQDIDVDQIKALESLLLAMPAHELLHQELGRVARRVENH
;
A
#
# COMPACT_ATOMS: atom_id res chain seq x y z
N MET A 1 36.95 -57.06 0.65
CA MET A 1 37.13 -55.63 0.97
C MET A 1 35.80 -55.13 1.52
N ILE A 2 35.54 -55.07 2.83
CA ILE A 2 36.10 -54.11 3.82
C ILE A 2 35.72 -52.67 3.39
N GLN A 3 34.99 -51.81 4.11
CA GLN A 3 34.44 -51.77 5.47
C GLN A 3 33.49 -50.53 5.57
N ILE A 4 32.45 -50.65 6.41
CA ILE A 4 32.01 -49.68 7.44
C ILE A 4 31.51 -48.29 6.99
N TYR A 5 30.20 -48.04 7.17
CA TYR A 5 29.71 -47.25 8.31
C TYR A 5 28.30 -47.69 8.70
N ALA A 6 28.23 -48.37 9.84
CA ALA A 6 27.05 -48.52 10.68
C ALA A 6 27.17 -47.53 11.84
N CYS A 7 26.03 -46.99 12.29
CA CYS A 7 25.68 -46.66 13.68
C CYS A 7 24.79 -45.39 13.75
N LEU A 8 23.48 -45.60 13.73
CA LEU A 8 22.58 -45.19 14.83
C LEU A 8 21.16 -45.65 14.48
N PHE A 9 20.92 -46.94 14.68
CA PHE A 9 19.59 -47.43 15.01
C PHE A 9 19.27 -46.94 16.42
N ALA A 10 18.46 -45.89 16.54
CA ALA A 10 17.71 -45.66 17.76
C ALA A 10 16.61 -46.72 17.82
N THR A 11 16.70 -47.61 18.79
CA THR A 11 15.72 -48.63 19.11
C THR A 11 14.36 -47.97 19.39
N ALA A 12 13.38 -48.29 18.56
CA ALA A 12 11.99 -47.84 18.67
C ALA A 12 11.21 -48.67 19.71
N SER A 13 11.62 -48.58 20.98
CA SER A 13 10.91 -49.18 22.11
C SER A 13 11.15 -48.30 23.34
N ASP A 14 10.32 -47.27 23.46
CA ASP A 14 10.06 -46.43 24.66
C ASP A 14 9.89 -44.94 24.31
N LEU A 15 9.07 -44.65 23.28
CA LEU A 15 8.44 -43.34 23.18
C LEU A 15 7.06 -43.45 23.86
N PRO A 16 6.79 -42.71 24.95
CA PRO A 16 5.44 -42.65 25.48
C PRO A 16 4.51 -42.20 24.35
N SER A 17 3.49 -43.00 24.09
CA SER A 17 2.45 -42.76 23.11
C SER A 17 1.69 -41.48 23.47
N ASN A 18 2.25 -40.34 23.06
CA ASN A 18 1.72 -39.00 23.34
C ASN A 18 0.54 -38.68 22.40
N HIS A 19 -0.38 -39.63 22.28
CA HIS A 19 -1.59 -39.55 21.46
C HIS A 19 -2.47 -38.36 21.85
N PHE A 20 -2.39 -37.93 23.11
CA PHE A 20 -3.04 -36.71 23.63
C PHE A 20 -2.42 -35.43 23.08
N ALA A 21 -1.09 -35.31 23.02
CA ALA A 21 -0.42 -34.12 22.48
C ALA A 21 -0.69 -33.94 20.97
N HIS A 22 -0.70 -35.03 20.19
CA HIS A 22 -1.04 -34.98 18.77
C HIS A 22 -2.50 -34.59 18.52
N THR A 23 -3.44 -35.06 19.36
CA THR A 23 -4.86 -34.71 19.26
C THR A 23 -5.09 -33.24 19.61
N GLN A 24 -4.47 -32.72 20.67
CA GLN A 24 -4.56 -31.31 21.04
C GLN A 24 -3.92 -30.37 20.00
N TYR A 25 -2.78 -30.76 19.42
CA TYR A 25 -2.12 -30.02 18.34
C TYR A 25 -3.00 -29.94 17.09
N ARG A 26 -3.59 -31.06 16.65
CA ARG A 26 -4.53 -31.09 15.51
C ARG A 26 -5.79 -30.26 15.77
N GLN A 27 -6.38 -30.36 16.96
CA GLN A 27 -7.54 -29.55 17.34
C GLN A 27 -7.22 -28.05 17.35
N ARG A 28 -6.02 -27.67 17.80
CA ARG A 28 -5.56 -26.28 17.80
C ARG A 28 -5.35 -25.75 16.39
N ILE A 29 -4.68 -26.50 15.51
CA ILE A 29 -4.52 -26.12 14.10
C ILE A 29 -5.89 -25.93 13.46
N PHE A 30 -6.78 -26.93 13.59
CA PHE A 30 -8.12 -26.88 13.00
C PHE A 30 -8.92 -25.65 13.46
N ARG A 31 -8.97 -25.39 14.78
CA ARG A 31 -9.68 -24.22 15.33
C ARG A 31 -9.11 -22.89 14.84
N MET A 32 -7.79 -22.79 14.68
CA MET A 32 -7.15 -21.57 14.18
C MET A 32 -7.42 -21.35 12.68
N THR A 33 -7.49 -22.42 11.88
CA THR A 33 -7.91 -22.34 10.48
C THR A 33 -9.37 -21.86 10.39
N THR A 34 -10.27 -22.40 11.21
CA THR A 34 -11.69 -21.97 11.25
C THR A 34 -11.84 -20.48 11.58
N HIS A 35 -11.06 -19.96 12.52
CA HIS A 35 -11.13 -18.54 12.86
C HIS A 35 -10.62 -17.64 11.72
N LEU A 36 -9.54 -18.06 11.05
CA LEU A 36 -8.97 -17.33 9.93
C LEU A 36 -9.93 -17.34 8.73
N ASP A 37 -10.56 -18.48 8.44
CA ASP A 37 -11.59 -18.61 7.41
C ASP A 37 -12.79 -17.67 7.67
N ALA A 38 -13.24 -17.55 8.92
CA ALA A 38 -14.32 -16.63 9.29
C ALA A 38 -13.96 -15.15 9.06
N ILE A 39 -12.71 -14.76 9.33
CA ILE A 39 -12.22 -13.41 9.01
C ILE A 39 -12.21 -13.19 7.50
N MET A 40 -11.78 -14.19 6.72
CA MET A 40 -11.73 -14.07 5.27
C MET A 40 -13.11 -14.07 4.61
N GLU A 41 -14.07 -14.81 5.17
CA GLU A 41 -15.47 -14.70 4.79
C GLU A 41 -15.99 -13.27 5.05
N SER A 42 -15.63 -12.69 6.19
CA SER A 42 -15.97 -11.29 6.50
C SER A 42 -15.31 -10.30 5.54
N ALA A 43 -14.04 -10.50 5.17
CA ALA A 43 -13.34 -9.69 4.18
C ALA A 43 -14.02 -9.78 2.80
N SER A 44 -14.37 -11.00 2.36
CA SER A 44 -15.07 -11.25 1.10
C SER A 44 -16.44 -10.56 1.08
N ASN A 45 -17.21 -10.66 2.17
CA ASN A 45 -18.50 -9.99 2.33
C ASN A 45 -18.38 -8.45 2.39
N ALA A 46 -17.30 -7.92 2.95
CA ALA A 46 -17.03 -6.47 2.91
C ALA A 46 -16.71 -6.03 1.48
N LEU A 47 -15.84 -6.76 0.77
CA LEU A 47 -15.45 -6.46 -0.60
C LEU A 47 -16.65 -6.51 -1.57
N SER A 48 -17.52 -7.51 -1.46
CA SER A 48 -18.72 -7.64 -2.31
C SER A 48 -19.73 -6.52 -2.10
N ARG A 49 -19.77 -5.95 -0.88
CA ARG A 49 -20.58 -4.77 -0.53
C ARG A 49 -19.89 -3.44 -0.81
N MET A 50 -18.72 -3.46 -1.46
CA MET A 50 -17.89 -2.28 -1.73
C MET A 50 -17.42 -1.55 -0.45
N ASP A 51 -17.40 -2.24 0.69
CA ASP A 51 -16.84 -1.72 1.94
C ASP A 51 -15.33 -1.99 1.99
N TYR A 52 -14.60 -1.24 1.16
CA TYR A 52 -13.17 -1.47 0.95
C TYR A 52 -12.33 -1.21 2.22
N LEU A 53 -12.75 -0.27 3.07
CA LEU A 53 -12.03 0.04 4.32
C LEU A 53 -12.16 -1.10 5.33
N GLN A 54 -13.35 -1.72 5.46
CA GLN A 54 -13.49 -2.90 6.31
C GLN A 54 -12.81 -4.13 5.70
N CYS A 55 -12.87 -4.30 4.38
CA CYS A 55 -12.12 -5.37 3.71
C CYS A 55 -10.62 -5.28 4.02
N GLU A 56 -10.03 -4.08 3.89
CA GLU A 56 -8.62 -3.83 4.22
C GLU A 56 -8.31 -4.19 5.68
N LYS A 57 -9.14 -3.76 6.64
CA LYS A 57 -8.97 -4.10 8.06
C LYS A 57 -9.01 -5.60 8.33
N HIS A 58 -9.99 -6.31 7.75
CA HIS A 58 -10.08 -7.76 7.88
C HIS A 58 -8.86 -8.45 7.28
N CYS A 59 -8.40 -8.03 6.11
CA CYS A 59 -7.22 -8.58 5.46
C CYS A 59 -5.94 -8.34 6.28
N ILE A 60 -5.73 -7.12 6.81
CA ILE A 60 -4.57 -6.82 7.66
C ILE A 60 -4.58 -7.69 8.93
N HIS A 61 -5.76 -7.88 9.54
CA HIS A 61 -5.90 -8.78 10.68
C HIS A 61 -5.57 -10.23 10.31
N ALA A 62 -6.11 -10.73 9.19
CA ALA A 62 -5.85 -12.07 8.70
C ALA A 62 -4.36 -12.29 8.34
N LEU A 63 -3.69 -11.33 7.71
CA LEU A 63 -2.26 -11.40 7.41
C LEU A 63 -1.44 -11.54 8.69
N SER A 64 -1.74 -10.74 9.72
CA SER A 64 -1.08 -10.83 11.03
C SER A 64 -1.24 -12.22 11.64
N MET A 65 -2.42 -12.84 11.51
CA MET A 65 -2.67 -14.20 11.98
C MET A 65 -1.95 -15.27 11.17
N ALA A 66 -2.01 -15.19 9.83
CA ALA A 66 -1.34 -16.12 8.93
C ALA A 66 0.19 -16.10 9.15
N ARG A 67 0.77 -14.90 9.31
CA ARG A 67 2.18 -14.70 9.62
C ARG A 67 2.58 -15.32 10.95
N LYS A 68 1.79 -15.11 12.02
CA LYS A 68 2.05 -15.74 13.34
C LYS A 68 2.04 -17.27 13.28
N GLN A 69 1.33 -17.84 12.31
CA GLN A 69 1.24 -19.29 12.09
C GLN A 69 2.24 -19.79 11.03
N ALA A 70 3.06 -18.91 10.45
CA ALA A 70 3.89 -19.21 9.28
C ALA A 70 3.09 -19.87 8.13
N ASN A 71 1.80 -19.57 8.02
CA ASN A 71 0.94 -20.12 6.97
C ASN A 71 1.05 -19.27 5.71
N TRP A 72 2.20 -19.37 5.03
CA TRP A 72 2.53 -18.54 3.88
C TRP A 72 1.64 -18.76 2.64
N PRO A 73 1.19 -20.00 2.34
CA PRO A 73 0.21 -20.19 1.26
C PRO A 73 -1.10 -19.45 1.53
N TYR A 74 -1.57 -19.44 2.77
CA TYR A 74 -2.77 -18.69 3.14
C TYR A 74 -2.50 -17.18 3.16
N TYR A 75 -1.35 -16.75 3.70
CA TYR A 75 -0.88 -15.36 3.64
C TYR A 75 -0.95 -14.81 2.20
N ALA A 76 -0.43 -15.55 1.23
CA ALA A 76 -0.46 -15.15 -0.18
C ALA A 76 -1.88 -14.99 -0.76
N ARG A 77 -2.85 -15.81 -0.30
CA ARG A 77 -4.25 -15.73 -0.73
C ARG A 77 -4.95 -14.47 -0.19
N ILE A 78 -4.60 -14.05 1.02
CA ILE A 78 -5.15 -12.83 1.66
C ILE A 78 -4.74 -11.56 0.92
N LEU A 79 -3.56 -11.57 0.26
CA LEU A 79 -3.07 -10.40 -0.47
C LEU A 79 -3.94 -10.00 -1.65
N LEU A 80 -4.70 -10.92 -2.25
CA LEU A 80 -5.58 -10.61 -3.39
C LEU A 80 -6.73 -9.65 -3.01
N PRO A 81 -7.60 -9.98 -2.03
CA PRO A 81 -8.63 -9.03 -1.60
C PRO A 81 -8.05 -7.76 -0.96
N LEU A 82 -6.88 -7.84 -0.31
CA LEU A 82 -6.19 -6.65 0.19
C LEU A 82 -5.79 -5.71 -0.94
N GLN A 83 -5.11 -6.24 -1.96
CA GLN A 83 -4.69 -5.47 -3.14
C GLN A 83 -5.88 -4.80 -3.80
N GLU A 84 -6.98 -5.53 -4.02
CA GLU A 84 -8.17 -4.98 -4.65
C GLU A 84 -8.81 -3.87 -3.79
N SER A 85 -8.95 -4.08 -2.47
CA SER A 85 -9.51 -3.05 -1.58
C SER A 85 -8.69 -1.75 -1.60
N ARG A 86 -7.35 -1.85 -1.64
CA ARG A 86 -6.44 -0.70 -1.71
C ARG A 86 -6.44 -0.04 -3.08
N ARG A 87 -6.55 -0.83 -4.16
CA ARG A 87 -6.73 -0.31 -5.53
C ARG A 87 -7.99 0.55 -5.61
N GLN A 88 -9.10 0.07 -5.07
CA GLN A 88 -10.38 0.79 -5.03
C GLN A 88 -10.29 2.04 -4.16
N ARG A 89 -9.64 1.95 -2.99
CA ARG A 89 -9.38 3.12 -2.13
C ARG A 89 -8.58 4.20 -2.85
N ARG A 90 -7.54 3.79 -3.61
CA ARG A 90 -6.73 4.70 -4.44
C ARG A 90 -7.56 5.36 -5.54
N MET A 91 -8.42 4.61 -6.23
CA MET A 91 -9.31 5.16 -7.26
C MET A 91 -10.30 6.18 -6.68
N ILE A 92 -11.01 5.82 -5.60
CA ILE A 92 -11.97 6.72 -4.94
C ILE A 92 -11.30 8.01 -4.46
N ALA A 93 -10.09 7.92 -3.92
CA ALA A 93 -9.32 9.10 -3.49
C ALA A 93 -8.97 10.00 -4.69
N ALA A 94 -8.48 9.41 -5.78
CA ALA A 94 -8.04 10.10 -6.98
C ALA A 94 -9.20 10.72 -7.79
N GLU A 95 -10.38 10.11 -7.75
CA GLU A 95 -11.60 10.66 -8.36
C GLU A 95 -12.26 11.75 -7.50
N SER A 96 -11.71 12.07 -6.33
CA SER A 96 -12.26 13.04 -5.38
C SER A 96 -11.49 14.36 -5.37
N THR A 97 -11.48 15.05 -4.22
CA THR A 97 -10.79 16.33 -4.06
C THR A 97 -9.28 16.11 -4.00
N ILE A 98 -8.53 16.86 -4.82
CA ILE A 98 -7.07 16.74 -4.90
C ILE A 98 -6.42 18.05 -4.47
N ARG A 99 -5.29 17.92 -3.79
CA ARG A 99 -4.47 19.03 -3.31
C ARG A 99 -3.00 18.74 -3.50
N LEU A 100 -2.35 19.44 -4.43
CA LEU A 100 -0.92 19.27 -4.70
C LEU A 100 -0.15 20.46 -4.13
N GLY A 101 0.61 20.24 -3.07
CA GLY A 101 1.30 21.31 -2.33
C GLY A 101 0.45 21.86 -1.19
N THR A 102 1.12 22.25 -0.10
CA THR A 102 0.47 22.76 1.11
C THR A 102 1.04 24.09 1.57
N THR A 103 1.88 24.75 0.80
CA THR A 103 2.66 25.93 1.23
C THR A 103 1.78 27.06 1.78
N ASN A 104 0.57 27.25 1.24
CA ASN A 104 -0.38 28.27 1.70
C ASN A 104 -1.38 27.81 2.77
N LEU A 105 -1.24 26.59 3.31
CA LEU A 105 -2.13 26.04 4.33
C LEU A 105 -1.59 26.27 5.75
N PRO A 106 -2.47 26.44 6.76
CA PRO A 106 -2.06 26.62 8.15
C PRO A 106 -1.37 25.35 8.68
N HIS A 107 -0.44 25.46 9.64
CA HIS A 107 0.32 24.32 10.19
C HIS A 107 -0.52 23.28 10.99
N ALA A 108 -1.84 23.37 10.99
CA ALA A 108 -2.74 22.46 11.71
C ALA A 108 -3.45 21.49 10.73
N PRO A 109 -3.06 20.19 10.66
CA PRO A 109 -3.57 19.24 9.67
C PRO A 109 -5.05 18.92 9.84
N GLY A 110 -5.56 19.04 11.08
CA GLY A 110 -6.96 18.81 11.39
C GLY A 110 -7.88 19.72 10.59
N GLN A 111 -7.46 20.95 10.30
CA GLN A 111 -8.30 21.91 9.58
C GLN A 111 -8.43 21.57 8.09
N TRP A 112 -7.46 20.89 7.49
CA TRP A 112 -7.45 20.57 6.06
C TRP A 112 -8.41 19.45 5.70
N THR A 113 -8.54 18.50 6.62
CA THR A 113 -9.12 17.17 6.35
C THR A 113 -10.49 16.98 6.99
N ASN A 114 -10.91 17.86 7.91
CA ASN A 114 -12.21 17.74 8.58
C ASN A 114 -13.40 17.63 7.61
N GLN A 115 -13.30 18.23 6.42
CA GLN A 115 -14.35 18.22 5.40
C GLN A 115 -14.15 17.19 4.29
N LEU A 116 -13.05 16.44 4.30
CA LEU A 116 -12.74 15.46 3.26
C LEU A 116 -13.19 14.06 3.68
N ALA A 117 -14.13 13.49 2.94
CA ALA A 117 -14.45 12.06 3.02
C ALA A 117 -13.48 11.21 2.16
N ALA A 118 -12.99 11.80 1.06
CA ALA A 118 -12.05 11.21 0.13
C ALA A 118 -11.15 12.30 -0.47
N GLY A 119 -9.95 11.93 -0.92
CA GLY A 119 -9.07 12.84 -1.64
C GLY A 119 -7.59 12.47 -1.62
N CYS A 120 -6.81 13.19 -2.41
CA CYS A 120 -5.35 13.05 -2.47
C CYS A 120 -4.67 14.35 -2.05
N ILE A 121 -3.65 14.26 -1.21
CA ILE A 121 -2.91 15.43 -0.71
C ILE A 121 -1.40 15.18 -0.87
N VAL A 122 -0.68 16.14 -1.46
CA VAL A 122 0.78 16.18 -1.41
C VAL A 122 1.21 17.31 -0.49
N ILE A 123 1.87 16.95 0.59
CA ILE A 123 2.34 17.88 1.61
C ILE A 123 3.74 18.33 1.21
N THR A 124 3.94 19.65 1.13
CA THR A 124 5.23 20.26 0.76
C THR A 124 5.80 21.04 1.95
N GLN A 125 7.04 21.50 1.83
CA GLN A 125 7.56 22.50 2.75
C GLN A 125 6.67 23.76 2.76
N PRO A 126 6.53 24.46 3.90
CA PRO A 126 7.28 24.28 5.16
C PRO A 126 6.71 23.23 6.13
N HIS A 127 5.70 22.46 5.72
CA HIS A 127 5.15 21.40 6.56
C HIS A 127 6.13 20.23 6.66
N ARG A 128 6.10 19.52 7.79
CA ARG A 128 7.04 18.43 8.11
C ARG A 128 6.50 17.08 7.61
N PRO A 129 7.37 16.09 7.38
CA PRO A 129 6.95 14.73 7.00
C PRO A 129 6.04 14.08 8.05
N THR A 130 6.18 14.44 9.33
CA THR A 130 5.29 13.99 10.40
C THR A 130 3.83 14.37 10.16
N MET A 131 3.56 15.41 9.38
CA MET A 131 2.21 15.82 9.00
C MET A 131 1.52 14.80 8.10
N ALA A 132 2.26 14.24 7.13
CA ALA A 132 1.74 13.21 6.23
C ALA A 132 1.34 11.96 7.00
N ARG A 133 2.19 11.57 7.96
CA ARG A 133 1.90 10.47 8.88
C ARG A 133 0.66 10.73 9.72
N LEU A 134 0.54 11.90 10.35
CA LEU A 134 -0.64 12.24 11.17
C LEU A 134 -1.94 12.23 10.35
N ILE A 135 -1.89 12.70 9.10
CA ILE A 135 -3.03 12.63 8.19
C ILE A 135 -3.36 11.18 7.85
N ALA A 136 -2.37 10.36 7.50
CA ALA A 136 -2.59 8.94 7.20
C ALA A 136 -3.19 8.18 8.39
N GLU A 137 -2.67 8.39 9.61
CA GLU A 137 -3.16 7.75 10.85
C GLU A 137 -4.59 8.21 11.18
N LYS A 138 -4.85 9.53 11.19
CA LYS A 138 -6.17 10.08 11.54
C LYS A 138 -7.24 9.72 10.50
N MET A 139 -6.83 9.45 9.27
CA MET A 139 -7.73 9.22 8.14
C MET A 139 -7.73 7.76 7.67
N GLN A 140 -7.28 6.82 8.52
CA GLN A 140 -7.33 5.39 8.22
C GLN A 140 -8.75 4.89 7.87
N ASP A 141 -9.78 5.55 8.42
CA ASP A 141 -11.20 5.26 8.20
C ASP A 141 -11.80 6.09 7.05
N ARG A 142 -10.97 6.66 6.18
CA ARG A 142 -11.39 7.49 5.04
C ARG A 142 -10.61 7.14 3.78
N PHE A 143 -11.15 7.57 2.64
CA PHE A 143 -10.53 7.40 1.33
C PHE A 143 -9.54 8.53 1.03
N ILE A 144 -8.67 8.84 1.99
CA ILE A 144 -7.65 9.89 1.84
C ILE A 144 -6.28 9.26 1.68
N LEU A 145 -5.54 9.72 0.67
CA LEU A 145 -4.13 9.39 0.45
C LEU A 145 -3.27 10.64 0.61
N ALA A 146 -2.11 10.47 1.24
CA ALA A 146 -1.17 11.55 1.46
C ALA A 146 0.24 11.14 1.02
N LEU A 147 0.91 12.03 0.29
CA LEU A 147 2.34 11.97 0.00
C LEU A 147 3.03 13.15 0.67
N TYR A 148 4.34 13.03 0.87
CA TYR A 148 5.20 14.12 1.30
C TYR A 148 6.25 14.42 0.24
N ALA A 149 6.42 15.69 -0.07
CA ALA A 149 7.44 16.25 -0.93
C ALA A 149 8.40 17.09 -0.08
N GLU A 150 9.69 16.80 -0.17
CA GLU A 150 10.75 17.49 0.58
C GLU A 150 11.00 18.92 0.10
N ASN A 151 10.39 19.33 -1.01
CA ASN A 151 10.57 20.63 -1.63
C ASN A 151 9.47 21.61 -1.22
N THR A 152 9.72 22.89 -1.45
CA THR A 152 8.66 23.89 -1.56
C THR A 152 7.86 23.67 -2.85
N SER A 153 6.59 24.08 -2.84
CA SER A 153 5.67 23.82 -3.95
C SER A 153 6.05 24.50 -5.27
N ASP A 154 6.90 25.53 -5.25
CA ASP A 154 7.36 26.27 -6.43
C ASP A 154 8.56 25.64 -7.15
N CYS A 155 9.17 24.61 -6.57
CA CYS A 155 10.27 23.87 -7.19
C CYS A 155 9.80 23.17 -8.48
N PRO A 156 10.62 23.15 -9.56
CA PRO A 156 10.25 22.53 -10.83
C PRO A 156 10.24 20.99 -10.78
N ARG A 157 10.90 20.42 -9.77
CA ARG A 157 10.93 18.98 -9.49
C ARG A 157 10.70 18.76 -8.00
N TRP A 158 9.93 17.73 -7.67
CA TRP A 158 9.61 17.36 -6.29
C TRP A 158 10.27 16.03 -5.96
N THR A 159 11.04 16.01 -4.87
CA THR A 159 11.56 14.82 -4.22
C THR A 159 10.50 14.35 -3.23
N LEU A 160 9.80 13.28 -3.61
CA LEU A 160 8.84 12.63 -2.74
C LEU A 160 9.58 11.69 -1.80
N SER A 161 9.10 11.58 -0.56
CA SER A 161 9.61 10.61 0.39
C SER A 161 8.50 9.90 1.15
N SER A 162 8.76 8.62 1.45
CA SER A 162 7.87 7.82 2.28
C SER A 162 7.91 8.27 3.75
N SER A 163 6.86 7.91 4.49
CA SER A 163 6.79 8.18 5.93
C SER A 163 7.97 7.54 6.71
N PRO A 164 8.27 8.01 7.94
CA PRO A 164 9.46 7.56 8.68
C PRO A 164 9.44 6.05 8.95
N GLY A 165 10.49 5.33 8.52
CA GLY A 165 10.69 3.89 8.77
C GLY A 165 11.29 3.12 7.58
N SER A 166 10.99 3.57 6.36
CA SER A 166 11.68 3.18 5.13
C SER A 166 12.02 4.47 4.38
N THR A 167 13.25 4.65 3.92
CA THR A 167 13.65 5.86 3.19
C THR A 167 13.53 5.58 1.69
N ILE A 168 12.29 5.57 1.18
CA ILE A 168 12.05 5.57 -0.26
C ILE A 168 11.98 7.02 -0.70
N THR A 169 12.79 7.39 -1.69
CA THR A 169 12.79 8.71 -2.27
C THR A 169 12.73 8.62 -3.80
N VAL A 170 11.98 9.51 -4.42
CA VAL A 170 11.95 9.66 -5.88
C VAL A 170 11.83 11.13 -6.26
N THR A 171 12.59 11.57 -7.25
CA THR A 171 12.50 12.94 -7.77
C THR A 171 11.79 12.95 -9.11
N ILE A 172 10.58 13.49 -9.14
CA ILE A 172 9.74 13.61 -10.34
C ILE A 172 9.52 15.08 -10.72
N ASP A 173 9.00 15.34 -11.91
CA ASP A 173 8.61 16.68 -12.31
C ASP A 173 7.45 17.18 -11.44
N ALA A 174 7.49 18.47 -11.08
CA ALA A 174 6.43 19.09 -10.31
C ALA A 174 5.11 19.07 -11.11
N PRO A 175 3.96 19.05 -10.41
CA PRO A 175 2.68 19.10 -11.11
C PRO A 175 2.53 20.43 -11.85
N PRO A 176 1.65 20.50 -12.86
CA PRO A 176 1.49 21.74 -13.60
C PRO A 176 1.06 22.89 -12.69
N ARG A 177 1.64 24.08 -12.89
CA ARG A 177 1.47 25.25 -11.99
C ARG A 177 0.02 25.59 -11.65
N GLY A 178 -0.91 25.36 -12.58
CA GLY A 178 -2.35 25.60 -12.36
C GLY A 178 -2.99 24.72 -11.28
N CYS A 179 -2.36 23.58 -10.93
CA CYS A 179 -2.81 22.62 -9.93
C CYS A 179 -2.19 22.85 -8.54
N ILE A 180 -1.05 23.55 -8.49
CA ILE A 180 -0.26 23.71 -7.28
C ILE A 180 -0.99 24.64 -6.30
N ASP A 181 -0.95 24.25 -5.03
CA ASP A 181 -1.48 24.98 -3.90
C ASP A 181 -2.97 25.38 -4.01
N ARG A 182 -3.76 24.53 -4.67
CA ARG A 182 -5.21 24.70 -4.83
C ARG A 182 -5.96 23.42 -4.49
N TRP A 183 -7.11 23.57 -3.84
CA TRP A 183 -8.08 22.49 -3.71
C TRP A 183 -8.80 22.34 -5.04
N LEU A 184 -8.67 21.19 -5.69
CA LEU A 184 -9.31 20.86 -6.95
C LEU A 184 -10.43 19.86 -6.69
N LYS A 185 -11.66 20.25 -6.95
CA LYS A 185 -12.84 19.37 -6.88
C LYS A 185 -13.02 18.61 -8.20
N PRO A 186 -13.69 17.45 -8.20
CA PRO A 186 -13.92 16.67 -9.43
C PRO A 186 -14.57 17.46 -10.58
N ASP A 187 -15.43 18.43 -10.22
CA ASP A 187 -16.17 19.27 -11.17
C ASP A 187 -15.43 20.55 -11.60
N ASP A 188 -14.18 20.78 -11.15
CA ASP A 188 -13.43 22.00 -11.50
C ASP A 188 -13.03 21.98 -12.99
N ARG A 189 -13.90 22.56 -13.83
CA ARG A 189 -13.74 22.75 -15.28
C ARG A 189 -12.88 23.97 -15.63
N THR A 190 -11.98 24.39 -14.76
CA THR A 190 -11.07 25.50 -15.08
C THR A 190 -10.26 25.14 -16.33
N LYS A 191 -10.47 25.91 -17.42
CA LYS A 191 -9.86 25.65 -18.72
C LYS A 191 -8.35 25.71 -18.61
N PHE A 192 -7.65 24.62 -18.93
CA PHE A 192 -6.20 24.61 -19.10
C PHE A 192 -5.87 25.32 -20.42
N ASN A 193 -5.52 26.61 -20.38
CA ASN A 193 -5.12 27.35 -21.58
C ASN A 193 -3.62 27.11 -21.84
N ASN A 194 -3.29 25.94 -22.36
CA ASN A 194 -1.94 25.60 -22.83
C ASN A 194 -1.65 26.08 -24.27
N LYS A 195 -2.47 26.96 -24.83
CA LYS A 195 -2.31 27.35 -26.24
C LYS A 195 -1.15 28.33 -26.39
N PRO A 196 -0.04 27.97 -27.09
CA PRO A 196 0.94 28.95 -27.51
C PRO A 196 0.29 29.99 -28.45
N PRO A 197 0.78 31.25 -28.48
CA PRO A 197 0.05 32.37 -29.10
C PRO A 197 -0.28 32.23 -30.60
N ASP A 198 0.33 31.30 -31.35
CA ASP A 198 0.31 31.33 -32.82
C ASP A 198 -0.34 30.14 -33.56
N GLN A 199 -0.98 29.19 -32.88
CA GLN A 199 -1.61 28.06 -33.60
C GLN A 199 -3.06 28.33 -34.00
N LYS A 200 -3.24 28.61 -35.31
CA LYS A 200 -4.52 28.61 -36.04
C LYS A 200 -5.31 27.32 -35.76
N ALA A 201 -6.63 27.46 -35.72
CA ALA A 201 -7.60 26.48 -35.25
C ALA A 201 -7.46 25.10 -35.91
N THR A 202 -6.86 24.15 -35.16
CA THR A 202 -6.97 22.72 -35.41
C THR A 202 -7.85 22.12 -34.32
N LEU A 203 -8.82 21.29 -34.73
CA LEU A 203 -9.71 20.43 -33.92
C LEU A 203 -9.71 20.71 -32.41
N SER A 204 -10.77 21.35 -31.91
CA SER A 204 -10.93 21.65 -30.49
C SER A 204 -11.02 20.35 -29.68
N LEU A 205 -9.88 19.88 -29.16
CA LEU A 205 -9.86 18.90 -28.11
C LEU A 205 -10.74 19.41 -26.96
N PRO A 206 -11.55 18.55 -26.31
CA PRO A 206 -12.35 18.95 -25.17
C PRO A 206 -11.43 19.55 -24.09
N PRO A 207 -11.88 20.58 -23.35
CA PRO A 207 -11.05 21.21 -22.33
C PRO A 207 -10.62 20.15 -21.30
N VAL A 208 -9.32 19.95 -21.18
CA VAL A 208 -8.74 19.06 -20.16
C VAL A 208 -9.11 19.61 -18.79
N ARG A 209 -9.68 18.76 -17.93
CA ARG A 209 -10.05 19.14 -16.56
C ARG A 209 -8.78 19.20 -15.70
N LEU A 210 -8.58 20.31 -15.00
CA LEU A 210 -7.43 20.50 -14.12
C LEU A 210 -7.36 19.41 -13.03
N ALA A 211 -8.52 19.02 -12.48
CA ALA A 211 -8.62 17.93 -11.51
C ALA A 211 -8.12 16.58 -12.05
N SER A 212 -8.43 16.23 -13.32
CA SER A 212 -7.94 14.97 -13.90
C SER A 212 -6.43 14.99 -14.14
N VAL A 213 -5.87 16.15 -14.48
CA VAL A 213 -4.41 16.31 -14.62
C VAL A 213 -3.72 16.13 -13.26
N ALA A 214 -4.26 16.76 -12.21
CA ALA A 214 -3.75 16.60 -10.86
C ALA A 214 -3.89 15.16 -10.33
N SER A 215 -5.00 14.49 -10.67
CA SER A 215 -5.25 13.09 -10.32
C SER A 215 -4.20 12.17 -10.94
N ASN A 216 -4.01 12.29 -12.25
CA ASN A 216 -3.05 11.46 -12.98
C ASN A 216 -1.64 11.69 -12.45
N TRP A 217 -1.23 12.95 -12.26
CA TRP A 217 0.07 13.25 -11.66
C TRP A 217 0.25 12.58 -10.28
N PHE A 218 -0.79 12.60 -9.43
CA PHE A 218 -0.72 11.97 -8.11
C PHE A 218 -0.60 10.44 -8.21
N LEU A 219 -1.34 9.81 -9.13
CA LEU A 219 -1.27 8.37 -9.35
C LEU A 219 0.10 7.96 -9.90
N ASP A 220 0.63 8.70 -10.87
CA ASP A 220 1.97 8.50 -11.43
C ASP A 220 3.05 8.65 -10.35
N ALA A 221 2.89 9.63 -9.45
CA ALA A 221 3.76 9.81 -8.29
C ALA A 221 3.72 8.62 -7.33
N CYS A 222 2.53 8.08 -7.03
CA CYS A 222 2.40 6.86 -6.22
C CYS A 222 3.05 5.64 -6.89
N GLU A 223 2.89 5.49 -8.20
CA GLU A 223 3.50 4.40 -8.96
C GLU A 223 5.03 4.52 -8.93
N ALA A 224 5.58 5.68 -9.27
CA ALA A 224 7.03 5.94 -9.25
C ALA A 224 7.66 5.67 -7.88
N MET A 225 6.95 6.03 -6.78
CA MET A 225 7.38 5.71 -5.42
C MET A 225 7.39 4.21 -5.15
N GLY A 226 6.41 3.45 -5.63
CA GLY A 226 6.37 2.00 -5.43
C GLY A 226 7.37 1.23 -6.31
N ASP A 227 7.62 1.69 -7.53
CA ASP A 227 8.70 1.20 -8.38
C ASP A 227 10.06 1.45 -7.75
N ALA A 228 10.28 2.66 -7.22
CA ALA A 228 11.49 2.99 -6.48
C ALA A 228 11.66 2.10 -5.23
N ALA A 229 10.57 1.78 -4.53
CA ALA A 229 10.57 0.88 -3.39
C ALA A 229 11.00 -0.55 -3.79
N LEU A 230 10.42 -1.10 -4.87
CA LEU A 230 10.79 -2.42 -5.39
C LEU A 230 12.25 -2.48 -5.84
N ALA A 231 12.75 -1.42 -6.49
CA ALA A 231 14.13 -1.34 -6.94
C ALA A 231 15.16 -1.39 -5.80
N GLN A 232 14.76 -1.08 -4.56
CA GLN A 232 15.65 -1.19 -3.38
C GLN A 232 15.82 -2.63 -2.89
N LEU A 233 15.00 -3.59 -3.34
CA LEU A 233 15.14 -4.98 -2.94
C LEU A 233 16.37 -5.58 -3.62
N ALA A 234 17.37 -5.94 -2.80
CA ALA A 234 18.48 -6.73 -3.27
C ALA A 234 18.00 -8.11 -3.75
N PRO A 235 18.62 -8.71 -4.77
CA PRO A 235 18.45 -10.13 -5.05
C PRO A 235 18.84 -10.92 -3.81
N GLN A 236 17.87 -11.59 -3.21
CA GLN A 236 18.05 -12.43 -2.02
C GLN A 236 17.35 -13.77 -2.23
N ASP A 237 17.79 -14.76 -1.47
CA ASP A 237 17.09 -16.04 -1.39
C ASP A 237 15.67 -15.83 -0.88
N ILE A 238 14.75 -16.67 -1.36
CA ILE A 238 13.34 -16.55 -1.02
C ILE A 238 13.13 -17.16 0.36
N ASP A 239 13.06 -16.31 1.36
CA ASP A 239 12.85 -16.67 2.75
C ASP A 239 11.86 -15.73 3.48
N VAL A 240 11.74 -15.93 4.80
CA VAL A 240 10.86 -15.13 5.66
C VAL A 240 11.38 -13.69 5.82
N ASP A 241 12.67 -13.44 5.69
CA ASP A 241 13.24 -12.10 5.79
C ASP A 241 12.93 -11.28 4.53
N GLN A 242 12.90 -11.89 3.35
CA GLN A 242 12.39 -11.26 2.14
C GLN A 242 10.90 -10.88 2.27
N ILE A 243 10.07 -11.71 2.92
CA ILE A 243 8.68 -11.36 3.25
C ILE A 243 8.63 -10.10 4.12
N LYS A 244 9.44 -10.03 5.20
CA LYS A 244 9.46 -8.87 6.10
C LYS A 244 9.92 -7.59 5.40
N ALA A 245 10.90 -7.70 4.50
CA ALA A 245 11.36 -6.58 3.70
C ALA A 245 10.23 -6.05 2.80
N LEU A 246 9.54 -6.94 2.07
CA LEU A 246 8.39 -6.60 1.24
C LEU A 246 7.20 -6.05 2.06
N GLU A 247 6.92 -6.60 3.25
CA GLU A 247 5.92 -6.05 4.18
C GLU A 247 6.25 -4.61 4.55
N SER A 248 7.53 -4.33 4.86
CA SER A 248 7.98 -2.98 5.25
C SER A 248 7.80 -1.98 4.10
N LEU A 249 8.13 -2.37 2.86
CA LEU A 249 7.89 -1.56 1.67
C LEU A 249 6.40 -1.38 1.40
N LEU A 250 5.59 -2.42 1.59
CA LEU A 250 4.14 -2.35 1.40
C LEU A 250 3.46 -1.49 2.47
N LEU A 251 3.99 -1.42 3.69
CA LEU A 251 3.52 -0.46 4.69
C LEU A 251 3.79 0.98 4.27
N ALA A 252 4.92 1.23 3.61
CA ALA A 252 5.28 2.55 3.10
C ALA A 252 4.46 2.95 1.87
N MET A 253 4.21 1.99 0.98
CA MET A 253 3.49 2.18 -0.29
C MET A 253 2.29 1.21 -0.38
N PRO A 254 1.24 1.42 0.44
CA PRO A 254 0.17 0.45 0.61
C PRO A 254 -0.58 0.14 -0.66
N ALA A 255 -0.76 1.11 -1.57
CA ALA A 255 -1.57 0.93 -2.78
C ALA A 255 -0.78 0.46 -4.01
N HIS A 256 0.52 0.14 -3.87
CA HIS A 256 1.31 -0.29 -5.02
C HIS A 256 1.00 -1.75 -5.39
N GLU A 257 0.59 -1.97 -6.63
CA GLU A 257 0.11 -3.28 -7.10
C GLU A 257 1.24 -4.30 -7.16
N LEU A 258 2.37 -3.96 -7.77
CA LEU A 258 3.48 -4.89 -7.96
C LEU A 258 4.10 -5.35 -6.61
N LEU A 259 4.05 -4.51 -5.56
CA LEU A 259 4.50 -4.91 -4.22
C LEU A 259 3.64 -6.04 -3.63
N HIS A 260 2.32 -6.02 -3.83
CA HIS A 260 1.45 -7.11 -3.39
C HIS A 260 1.69 -8.38 -4.20
N GLN A 261 1.85 -8.25 -5.52
CA GLN A 261 2.10 -9.37 -6.41
C GLN A 261 3.42 -10.07 -6.03
N GLU A 262 4.47 -9.28 -5.79
CA GLU A 262 5.78 -9.79 -5.41
C GLU A 262 5.76 -10.43 -4.01
N LEU A 263 5.13 -9.78 -3.03
CA LEU A 263 4.93 -10.35 -1.70
C LEU A 263 4.15 -11.68 -1.75
N GLY A 264 3.11 -11.78 -2.57
CA GLY A 264 2.36 -13.01 -2.77
C GLY A 264 3.17 -14.09 -3.50
N ARG A 265 4.02 -13.70 -4.45
CA ARG A 265 4.95 -14.61 -5.15
C ARG A 265 5.96 -15.21 -4.17
N VAL A 266 6.59 -14.38 -3.34
CA VAL A 266 7.55 -14.81 -2.31
C VAL A 266 6.86 -15.69 -1.28
N ALA A 267 5.72 -15.27 -0.72
CA ALA A 267 4.99 -16.06 0.27
C ALA A 267 4.54 -17.45 -0.23
N ARG A 268 4.21 -17.62 -1.51
CA ARG A 268 3.90 -18.95 -2.07
C ARG A 268 5.11 -19.88 -2.16
N ARG A 269 6.33 -19.32 -2.18
CA ARG A 269 7.58 -20.05 -2.42
C ARG A 269 8.38 -20.31 -1.14
N VAL A 270 8.08 -19.61 -0.04
CA VAL A 270 8.65 -19.95 1.26
C VAL A 270 8.12 -21.33 1.65
N GLU A 271 9.02 -22.32 1.65
CA GLU A 271 8.70 -23.69 2.06
C GLU A 271 8.23 -23.70 3.52
N ASN A 272 7.22 -24.54 3.81
CA ASN A 272 6.82 -24.82 5.18
C ASN A 272 7.91 -25.71 5.81
N HIS A 273 9.02 -25.11 6.26
CA HIS A 273 10.00 -25.80 7.09
C HIS A 273 9.41 -26.15 8.46
#